data_AF-A0A7Y6XII0-F1
#
_entry.id   AF-A0A7Y6XII0-F1
#
_cell.length_a   1.000
_cell.length_b   1.000
_cell.length_c   1.000
_cell.angle_alpha   90.00
_cell.angle_beta   90.00
_cell.angle_gamma   90.00
#
_symmetry.space_group_name_H-M   'P 1'
#
loop_
_entity.id
_entity.type
_entity.pdbx_description
1 polymer ?
#
loop_
_entity_poly.entity_id
_entity_poly.type
_entity_poly.pdbx_seq_one_letter_code
_entity_poly.pdbx_strand_id
1 'polypeptide(L)'
;MFRRYKSFSAVIAFATVLSVGCGPMDAEQPVDVPGTGEQSLGAALFYHDFRGDSGGSNSQCNGGTIVSEGKSLGEWTTRVGLDTDGRSGGCAQKLGISDPHGELSGLVISVDFRGEDGFTGGGQCDNPGLRSIPVTTGLAWTSAWGIDTDQRTGGCVQSFSLAGRGDVALDVKFEDENFNGQCGNAGLHTITSTRSASIIMNMDDRRGGCLQSFRLRKMVCGDNVCEFGESCEADCVRCGDGICNGTETESTCPGDCAPPPTGTCGDTLCEFPEDPFSCPMDCVPTTGYCGDNICDFPESQFNCPVDCGLVTCLLPPTSCP
;
A
#
# COMPACT_ATOMS: atom_id res chain seq x y z
N MET A 1 -44.16 -52.49 16.37
CA MET A 1 -45.56 -52.27 16.81
C MET A 1 -45.55 -51.30 17.99
N PHE A 2 -46.18 -50.15 17.82
CA PHE A 2 -46.42 -49.15 18.87
C PHE A 2 -47.33 -49.71 19.97
N ARG A 3 -47.09 -49.34 21.24
CA ARG A 3 -48.13 -48.72 22.08
C ARG A 3 -47.56 -48.14 23.39
N ARG A 4 -47.78 -46.83 23.53
CA ARG A 4 -47.69 -46.05 24.77
C ARG A 4 -48.79 -46.50 25.73
N TYR A 5 -48.53 -46.46 27.04
CA TYR A 5 -49.54 -46.20 28.05
C TYR A 5 -48.96 -45.27 29.13
N LYS A 6 -49.59 -44.10 29.29
CA LYS A 6 -49.51 -43.25 30.48
C LYS A 6 -50.56 -43.76 31.48
N SER A 7 -50.29 -43.67 32.78
CA SER A 7 -51.07 -42.85 33.75
C SER A 7 -50.81 -43.26 35.21
N PHE A 8 -50.59 -42.25 36.06
CA PHE A 8 -51.33 -41.91 37.30
C PHE A 8 -50.45 -41.51 38.51
N SER A 9 -50.83 -40.36 39.08
CA SER A 9 -50.73 -39.90 40.48
C SER A 9 -49.37 -39.82 41.18
N ALA A 10 -49.03 -38.64 41.73
CA ALA A 10 -49.56 -38.18 43.01
C ALA A 10 -49.09 -36.74 43.31
N VAL A 11 -49.99 -35.94 43.87
CA VAL A 11 -49.75 -34.60 44.41
C VAL A 11 -49.33 -34.74 45.87
N ILE A 12 -48.20 -34.15 46.28
CA ILE A 12 -47.92 -33.83 47.68
C ILE A 12 -47.27 -32.44 47.71
N ALA A 13 -47.96 -31.48 48.32
CA ALA A 13 -47.45 -30.16 48.65
C ALA A 13 -46.92 -30.18 50.09
N PHE A 14 -45.75 -29.59 50.36
CA PHE A 14 -45.36 -29.20 51.72
C PHE A 14 -44.53 -27.91 51.74
N ALA A 15 -45.11 -26.95 52.47
CA ALA A 15 -44.60 -25.83 53.25
C ALA A 15 -43.18 -25.27 53.04
N THR A 16 -43.17 -23.96 52.81
CA THR A 16 -42.09 -22.98 52.97
C THR A 16 -41.45 -22.97 54.36
N VAL A 17 -40.12 -22.85 54.41
CA VAL A 17 -39.37 -22.28 55.55
C VAL A 17 -38.39 -21.24 55.00
N LEU A 18 -38.62 -19.98 55.36
CA LEU A 18 -37.68 -18.86 55.18
C LEU A 18 -36.67 -18.90 56.33
N SER A 19 -35.38 -19.01 56.01
CA SER A 19 -34.29 -18.67 56.92
C SER A 19 -33.42 -17.59 56.30
N VAL A 20 -33.39 -16.44 56.97
CA VAL A 20 -32.50 -15.31 56.71
C VAL A 20 -31.16 -15.66 57.35
N GLY A 21 -30.09 -15.69 56.55
CA GLY A 21 -28.72 -15.88 57.03
C GLY A 21 -27.80 -14.83 56.41
N CYS A 22 -27.27 -13.93 57.25
CA CYS A 22 -26.12 -13.09 56.93
C CYS A 22 -24.88 -13.97 56.73
N GLY A 23 -24.29 -13.91 55.54
CA GLY A 23 -22.93 -14.39 55.26
C GLY A 23 -21.93 -13.23 55.24
N PRO A 24 -20.67 -13.44 55.64
CA PRO A 24 -19.69 -12.37 55.85
C PRO A 24 -19.08 -11.83 54.55
N MET A 25 -18.55 -10.63 54.73
CA MET A 25 -17.91 -9.69 53.81
C MET A 25 -16.79 -10.35 52.99
N ASP A 26 -17.01 -10.51 51.69
CA ASP A 26 -15.93 -10.78 50.73
C ASP A 26 -15.24 -9.47 50.34
N ALA A 27 -13.91 -9.54 50.34
CA ALA A 27 -13.00 -8.44 50.06
C ALA A 27 -13.25 -7.81 48.68
N GLU A 28 -13.10 -6.48 48.62
CA GLU A 28 -12.99 -5.71 47.39
C GLU A 28 -11.90 -6.32 46.49
N GLN A 29 -12.33 -6.99 45.41
CA GLN A 29 -11.53 -7.21 44.20
C GLN A 29 -12.01 -6.25 43.11
N PRO A 30 -11.09 -5.72 42.30
CA PRO A 30 -11.31 -4.50 41.53
C PRO A 30 -12.39 -4.66 40.48
N VAL A 31 -13.09 -3.57 40.21
CA VAL A 31 -13.93 -3.41 39.02
C VAL A 31 -13.03 -3.65 37.80
N ASP A 32 -13.12 -4.85 37.23
CA ASP A 32 -12.66 -5.09 35.87
C ASP A 32 -13.49 -4.19 34.96
N VAL A 33 -12.91 -3.03 34.64
CA VAL A 33 -13.23 -2.32 33.42
C VAL A 33 -13.19 -3.39 32.33
N PRO A 34 -14.27 -3.62 31.55
CA PRO A 34 -14.15 -4.35 30.32
C PRO A 34 -13.18 -3.54 29.46
N GLY A 35 -11.90 -3.90 29.52
CA GLY A 35 -10.96 -3.57 28.49
C GLY A 35 -11.63 -3.98 27.20
N THR A 36 -11.70 -3.04 26.27
CA THR A 36 -12.18 -3.25 24.91
C THR A 36 -11.28 -4.27 24.24
N GLY A 37 -11.46 -5.55 24.59
CA GLY A 37 -11.40 -6.62 23.63
C GLY A 37 -12.49 -6.28 22.64
N GLU A 38 -12.08 -5.64 21.56
CA GLU A 38 -12.81 -5.62 20.31
C GLU A 38 -13.13 -7.07 20.00
N GLN A 39 -14.30 -7.50 20.48
CA GLN A 39 -14.80 -8.81 20.21
C GLN A 39 -14.95 -8.85 18.70
N SER A 40 -14.17 -9.75 18.09
CA SER A 40 -14.31 -10.34 16.77
C SER A 40 -15.79 -10.63 16.42
N LEU A 41 -16.55 -9.58 16.16
CA LEU A 41 -17.67 -9.59 15.23
C LEU A 41 -17.01 -9.85 13.89
N GLY A 42 -17.30 -11.00 13.27
CA GLY A 42 -16.55 -11.51 12.10
C GLY A 42 -16.17 -10.41 11.12
N ALA A 43 -14.89 -10.04 11.10
CA ALA A 43 -14.43 -8.91 10.28
C ALA A 43 -14.58 -9.24 8.79
N ALA A 44 -14.63 -8.21 7.95
CA ALA A 44 -14.58 -8.42 6.51
C ALA A 44 -13.24 -9.07 6.12
N LEU A 45 -13.30 -10.09 5.26
CA LEU A 45 -12.14 -10.85 4.79
C LEU A 45 -12.06 -10.84 3.27
N PHE A 46 -10.86 -10.58 2.74
CA PHE A 46 -10.52 -10.76 1.35
C PHE A 46 -9.97 -12.17 1.12
N TYR A 47 -10.64 -12.94 0.27
CA TYR A 47 -10.26 -14.31 -0.04
C TYR A 47 -9.54 -14.43 -1.37
N HIS A 48 -8.42 -15.14 -1.34
CA HIS A 48 -7.63 -15.50 -2.51
C HIS A 48 -7.50 -17.02 -2.56
N ASP A 49 -7.93 -17.60 -3.68
CA ASP A 49 -7.73 -19.00 -3.99
C ASP A 49 -6.89 -19.10 -5.26
N PHE A 50 -5.76 -19.77 -5.14
CA PHE A 50 -4.75 -19.95 -6.17
C PHE A 50 -4.21 -21.37 -6.10
N ARG A 51 -4.33 -22.09 -7.22
CA ARG A 51 -4.03 -23.53 -7.30
C ARG A 51 -3.39 -23.84 -8.64
N GLY A 52 -2.60 -24.91 -8.71
CA GLY A 52 -2.28 -25.53 -9.99
C GLY A 52 -3.54 -26.11 -10.64
N ASP A 53 -3.70 -25.90 -11.94
CA ASP A 53 -4.80 -26.45 -12.71
C ASP A 53 -4.65 -27.98 -12.85
N SER A 54 -5.79 -28.67 -12.86
CA SER A 54 -5.89 -30.12 -12.91
C SER A 54 -5.44 -30.68 -14.27
N GLY A 55 -4.13 -30.74 -14.48
CA GLY A 55 -3.50 -31.22 -15.72
C GLY A 55 -2.00 -30.90 -15.83
N GLY A 56 -1.50 -29.97 -15.02
CA GLY A 56 -0.08 -29.61 -14.97
C GLY A 56 0.73 -30.46 -13.99
N SER A 57 2.04 -30.50 -14.20
CA SER A 57 2.95 -31.01 -13.16
C SER A 57 2.75 -30.18 -11.88
N ASN A 58 2.65 -30.82 -10.71
CA ASN A 58 2.54 -30.17 -9.38
C ASN A 58 3.74 -29.23 -9.04
N SER A 59 4.54 -28.80 -10.00
CA SER A 59 5.72 -27.95 -9.82
C SER A 59 5.50 -26.50 -10.26
N GLN A 60 4.41 -26.20 -10.97
CA GLN A 60 4.02 -24.84 -11.34
C GLN A 60 3.00 -24.28 -10.34
N CYS A 61 2.86 -22.97 -10.29
CA CYS A 61 1.91 -22.26 -9.43
C CYS A 61 2.25 -22.42 -7.96
N ASN A 62 3.32 -21.74 -7.52
CA ASN A 62 3.87 -21.86 -6.16
C ASN A 62 4.35 -23.28 -5.83
N GLY A 63 4.96 -23.97 -6.80
CA GLY A 63 5.45 -25.34 -6.62
C GLY A 63 4.34 -26.35 -6.30
N GLY A 64 3.12 -26.14 -6.84
CA GLY A 64 1.95 -26.96 -6.57
C GLY A 64 1.29 -26.75 -5.21
N THR A 65 1.73 -25.75 -4.44
CA THR A 65 1.14 -25.41 -3.15
C THR A 65 -0.20 -24.71 -3.36
N ILE A 66 -1.27 -25.29 -2.83
CA ILE A 66 -2.60 -24.68 -2.84
C ILE A 66 -2.64 -23.54 -1.84
N VAL A 67 -3.03 -22.34 -2.31
CA VAL A 67 -3.39 -21.21 -1.46
C VAL A 67 -4.90 -21.05 -1.55
N SER A 68 -5.57 -21.06 -0.40
CA SER A 68 -7.01 -20.85 -0.28
C SER A 68 -7.27 -20.25 1.10
N GLU A 69 -7.14 -18.94 1.21
CA GLU A 69 -7.16 -18.24 2.49
C GLU A 69 -8.03 -16.97 2.43
N GLY A 70 -8.46 -16.52 3.61
CA GLY A 70 -9.05 -15.20 3.81
C GLY A 70 -8.12 -14.37 4.68
N LYS A 71 -7.86 -13.12 4.26
CA LYS A 71 -7.07 -12.14 5.00
C LYS A 71 -7.94 -11.00 5.48
N SER A 72 -7.62 -10.48 6.66
CA SER A 72 -8.30 -9.32 7.22
C SER A 72 -7.98 -8.08 6.40
N LEU A 73 -8.81 -7.03 6.53
CA LEU A 73 -8.50 -5.75 5.91
C LEU A 73 -7.14 -5.24 6.39
N GLY A 74 -6.30 -4.76 5.46
CA GLY A 74 -4.93 -4.32 5.73
C GLY A 74 -3.88 -5.44 5.72
N GLU A 75 -4.28 -6.71 5.71
CA GLU A 75 -3.33 -7.83 5.62
C GLU A 75 -3.07 -8.25 4.17
N TRP A 76 -1.81 -8.59 3.89
CA TRP A 76 -1.41 -9.15 2.61
C TRP A 76 -1.76 -10.63 2.52
N THR A 77 -2.29 -11.06 1.38
CA THR A 77 -2.36 -12.48 1.03
C THR A 77 -0.96 -13.06 0.88
N THR A 78 -0.87 -14.37 0.99
CA THR A 78 0.31 -15.15 0.63
C THR A 78 0.75 -14.75 -0.77
N ARG A 79 2.06 -14.53 -0.89
CA ARG A 79 2.73 -14.26 -2.15
C ARG A 79 2.74 -15.55 -2.97
N VAL A 80 2.03 -15.55 -4.10
CA VAL A 80 1.94 -16.71 -5.00
C VAL A 80 2.84 -16.53 -6.21
N GLY A 81 3.51 -17.60 -6.62
CA GLY A 81 4.30 -17.64 -7.85
C GLY A 81 3.44 -18.05 -9.05
N LEU A 82 3.48 -17.21 -10.08
CA LEU A 82 3.02 -17.46 -11.43
C LEU A 82 4.27 -17.85 -12.24
N ASP A 83 4.64 -19.13 -12.22
CA ASP A 83 5.73 -19.64 -13.05
C ASP A 83 5.39 -19.42 -14.52
N THR A 84 6.30 -18.93 -15.38
CA THR A 84 6.04 -18.72 -16.83
C THR A 84 7.07 -19.47 -17.68
N ASP A 85 7.69 -20.51 -17.11
CA ASP A 85 8.94 -21.10 -17.57
C ASP A 85 8.78 -22.38 -18.42
N GLY A 86 7.68 -22.46 -19.19
CA GLY A 86 7.49 -23.43 -20.26
C GLY A 86 7.26 -24.87 -19.80
N ARG A 87 7.06 -25.10 -18.50
CA ARG A 87 6.57 -26.38 -17.97
C ARG A 87 5.08 -26.53 -18.31
N SER A 88 4.60 -27.77 -18.43
CA SER A 88 3.19 -28.04 -18.75
C SER A 88 2.31 -27.86 -17.53
N GLY A 89 1.32 -26.98 -17.62
CA GLY A 89 0.40 -26.66 -16.54
C GLY A 89 0.03 -25.18 -16.53
N GLY A 90 -1.00 -24.88 -15.73
CA GLY A 90 -1.47 -23.52 -15.52
C GLY A 90 -1.93 -23.32 -14.10
N CYS A 91 -2.24 -22.08 -13.76
CA CYS A 91 -2.70 -21.67 -12.45
C CYS A 91 -4.17 -21.28 -12.54
N ALA A 92 -5.00 -21.83 -11.67
CA ALA A 92 -6.38 -21.39 -11.50
C ALA A 92 -6.44 -20.37 -10.36
N GLN A 93 -7.07 -19.22 -10.62
CA GLN A 93 -7.24 -18.15 -9.66
C GLN A 93 -8.71 -17.76 -9.54
N LYS A 94 -9.16 -17.46 -8.31
CA LYS A 94 -10.45 -16.84 -8.04
C LYS A 94 -10.38 -16.01 -6.76
N LEU A 95 -11.28 -15.03 -6.67
CA LEU A 95 -11.31 -14.06 -5.57
C LEU A 95 -12.72 -14.01 -4.96
N GLY A 96 -12.81 -13.58 -3.71
CA GLY A 96 -14.08 -13.41 -3.00
C GLY A 96 -13.93 -12.48 -1.80
N ILE A 97 -15.02 -11.86 -1.37
CA ILE A 97 -15.05 -11.03 -0.16
C ILE A 97 -16.20 -11.50 0.72
N SER A 98 -15.88 -11.87 1.96
CA SER A 98 -16.87 -12.14 2.99
C SER A 98 -16.99 -10.91 3.89
N ASP A 99 -18.18 -10.33 3.96
CA ASP A 99 -18.50 -9.12 4.71
C ASP A 99 -19.79 -9.34 5.53
N PRO A 100 -19.71 -10.09 6.65
CA PRO A 100 -20.91 -10.52 7.39
C PRO A 100 -21.66 -9.37 8.07
N HIS A 101 -21.02 -8.21 8.28
CA HIS A 101 -21.62 -7.03 8.93
C HIS A 101 -21.86 -5.85 7.99
N GLY A 102 -21.57 -5.99 6.69
CA GLY A 102 -21.82 -4.95 5.70
C GLY A 102 -20.83 -3.78 5.78
N GLU A 103 -19.63 -3.99 6.34
CA GLU A 103 -18.58 -2.99 6.45
C GLU A 103 -18.08 -2.48 5.09
N LEU A 104 -18.19 -3.31 4.05
CA LEU A 104 -17.81 -3.06 2.66
C LEU A 104 -19.04 -2.92 1.76
N SER A 105 -20.23 -2.72 2.33
CA SER A 105 -21.46 -2.51 1.56
C SER A 105 -21.29 -1.41 0.51
N GLY A 106 -21.76 -1.67 -0.71
CA GLY A 106 -21.63 -0.77 -1.86
C GLY A 106 -20.28 -0.86 -2.60
N LEU A 107 -19.29 -1.58 -2.08
CA LEU A 107 -18.02 -1.81 -2.78
C LEU A 107 -18.23 -2.68 -4.01
N VAL A 108 -17.68 -2.25 -5.14
CA VAL A 108 -17.61 -3.06 -6.36
C VAL A 108 -16.16 -3.11 -6.81
N ILE A 109 -15.55 -4.29 -6.74
CA ILE A 109 -14.22 -4.54 -7.33
C ILE A 109 -14.42 -5.44 -8.53
N SER A 110 -13.82 -5.07 -9.65
CA SER A 110 -13.84 -5.86 -10.86
C SER A 110 -12.44 -6.25 -11.30
N VAL A 111 -12.33 -7.45 -11.87
CA VAL A 111 -11.16 -7.92 -12.60
C VAL A 111 -11.57 -8.26 -14.02
N ASP A 112 -10.94 -7.63 -15.00
CA ASP A 112 -11.03 -8.01 -16.40
C ASP A 112 -9.80 -8.84 -16.77
N PHE A 113 -10.02 -10.12 -17.05
CA PHE A 113 -8.97 -11.05 -17.44
C PHE A 113 -9.06 -11.36 -18.93
N ARG A 114 -8.02 -11.06 -19.69
CA ARG A 114 -8.01 -11.20 -21.14
C ARG A 114 -6.62 -11.54 -21.66
N GLY A 115 -6.54 -11.98 -22.91
CA GLY A 115 -5.28 -12.07 -23.62
C GLY A 115 -4.68 -10.69 -23.92
N GLU A 116 -3.36 -10.60 -23.90
CA GLU A 116 -2.61 -9.47 -24.45
C GLU A 116 -2.96 -9.32 -25.94
N ASP A 117 -3.19 -8.08 -26.38
CA ASP A 117 -3.68 -7.76 -27.73
C ASP A 117 -4.96 -8.51 -28.16
N GLY A 118 -5.77 -8.97 -27.19
CA GLY A 118 -7.00 -9.73 -27.42
C GLY A 118 -6.76 -11.19 -27.80
N PHE A 119 -5.52 -11.68 -27.74
CA PHE A 119 -5.17 -13.04 -28.09
C PHE A 119 -5.28 -13.98 -26.88
N THR A 120 -6.36 -14.75 -26.81
CA THR A 120 -6.55 -15.81 -25.79
C THR A 120 -6.08 -17.17 -26.31
N GLY A 121 -5.19 -17.20 -27.32
CA GLY A 121 -4.97 -18.36 -28.16
C GLY A 121 -4.44 -19.58 -27.40
N GLY A 122 -4.95 -20.76 -27.78
CA GLY A 122 -4.46 -22.07 -27.33
C GLY A 122 -4.90 -22.52 -25.94
N GLY A 123 -5.60 -21.67 -25.16
CA GLY A 123 -5.93 -21.94 -23.75
C GLY A 123 -5.02 -21.22 -22.75
N GLN A 124 -4.12 -20.32 -23.22
CA GLN A 124 -3.22 -19.55 -22.36
C GLN A 124 -3.96 -18.72 -21.29
N CYS A 125 -5.03 -18.05 -21.69
CA CYS A 125 -5.86 -17.24 -20.80
C CYS A 125 -7.26 -17.85 -20.74
N ASP A 126 -7.42 -18.84 -19.88
CA ASP A 126 -8.62 -19.65 -19.79
C ASP A 126 -9.77 -18.94 -19.07
N ASN A 127 -10.98 -19.13 -19.61
CA ASN A 127 -12.21 -18.49 -19.17
C ASN A 127 -12.11 -16.95 -19.10
N PRO A 128 -11.67 -16.22 -20.15
CA PRO A 128 -11.47 -14.78 -20.11
C PRO A 128 -12.79 -14.01 -19.92
N GLY A 129 -12.68 -12.79 -19.39
CA GLY A 129 -13.79 -11.84 -19.27
C GLY A 129 -13.74 -11.00 -18.00
N LEU A 130 -14.67 -10.05 -17.95
CA LEU A 130 -14.92 -9.18 -16.81
C LEU A 130 -15.69 -9.92 -15.71
N ARG A 131 -15.22 -9.81 -14.48
CA ARG A 131 -15.85 -10.39 -13.28
C ARG A 131 -15.92 -9.34 -12.20
N SER A 132 -17.07 -9.27 -11.51
CA SER A 132 -17.15 -8.57 -10.23
C SER A 132 -16.78 -9.55 -9.13
N ILE A 133 -15.89 -9.16 -8.24
CA ILE A 133 -15.60 -9.89 -7.01
C ILE A 133 -16.84 -9.78 -6.10
N PRO A 134 -17.45 -10.90 -5.70
CA PRO A 134 -18.64 -10.85 -4.88
C PRO A 134 -18.30 -10.35 -3.47
N VAL A 135 -19.07 -9.37 -2.99
CA VAL A 135 -19.06 -8.88 -1.61
C VAL A 135 -20.37 -9.36 -0.97
N THR A 136 -20.28 -10.41 -0.17
CA THR A 136 -21.46 -11.09 0.39
C THR A 136 -21.27 -11.40 1.87
N THR A 137 -22.36 -11.60 2.61
CA THR A 137 -22.30 -11.88 4.06
C THR A 137 -21.62 -13.21 4.42
N GLY A 138 -21.56 -14.14 3.47
CA GLY A 138 -20.70 -15.32 3.52
C GLY A 138 -19.78 -15.36 2.31
N LEU A 139 -18.85 -16.31 2.29
CA LEU A 139 -17.91 -16.45 1.18
C LEU A 139 -18.61 -16.92 -0.11
N ALA A 140 -18.63 -16.04 -1.11
CA ALA A 140 -18.89 -16.37 -2.50
C ALA A 140 -17.63 -16.11 -3.33
N TRP A 141 -17.52 -16.79 -4.47
CA TRP A 141 -16.35 -16.71 -5.34
C TRP A 141 -16.72 -16.16 -6.71
N THR A 142 -15.77 -15.47 -7.34
CA THR A 142 -15.80 -15.29 -8.81
C THR A 142 -15.78 -16.65 -9.50
N SER A 143 -16.15 -16.68 -10.79
CA SER A 143 -15.70 -17.78 -11.64
C SER A 143 -14.17 -17.80 -11.67
N ALA A 144 -13.58 -19.00 -11.64
CA ALA A 144 -12.14 -19.15 -11.73
C ALA A 144 -11.65 -18.83 -13.15
N TRP A 145 -10.47 -18.23 -13.26
CA TRP A 145 -9.77 -18.09 -14.53
C TRP A 145 -8.46 -18.85 -14.49
N GLY A 146 -8.09 -19.40 -15.64
CA GLY A 146 -6.86 -20.15 -15.80
C GLY A 146 -5.79 -19.29 -16.44
N ILE A 147 -4.58 -19.40 -15.93
CA ILE A 147 -3.37 -18.76 -16.41
C ILE A 147 -2.48 -19.93 -16.82
N ASP A 148 -2.58 -20.36 -18.08
CA ASP A 148 -1.71 -21.40 -18.62
C ASP A 148 -0.34 -20.77 -18.94
N THR A 149 0.69 -21.46 -18.47
CA THR A 149 2.06 -20.94 -18.32
C THR A 149 3.03 -21.65 -19.25
N ASP A 150 2.49 -22.31 -20.27
CA ASP A 150 3.20 -23.13 -21.22
C ASP A 150 3.84 -22.33 -22.38
N GLN A 151 4.44 -23.08 -23.31
CA GLN A 151 5.44 -22.65 -24.29
C GLN A 151 4.90 -21.82 -25.47
N ARG A 152 4.04 -20.85 -25.21
CA ARG A 152 3.30 -20.15 -26.27
C ARG A 152 3.55 -18.65 -26.19
N THR A 153 3.61 -18.03 -27.36
CA THR A 153 3.79 -16.58 -27.44
C THR A 153 2.50 -15.87 -27.03
N GLY A 154 2.67 -14.78 -26.31
CA GLY A 154 1.59 -13.94 -25.82
C GLY A 154 1.57 -13.91 -24.30
N GLY A 155 0.64 -13.13 -23.76
CA GLY A 155 0.46 -12.98 -22.34
C GLY A 155 -0.99 -12.85 -21.96
N CYS A 156 -1.24 -12.86 -20.66
CA CYS A 156 -2.54 -12.53 -20.10
C CYS A 156 -2.45 -11.20 -19.35
N VAL A 157 -3.53 -10.43 -19.43
CA VAL A 157 -3.69 -9.16 -18.74
C VAL A 157 -4.75 -9.32 -17.67
N GLN A 158 -4.42 -8.94 -16.43
CA GLN A 158 -5.40 -8.74 -15.36
C GLN A 158 -5.55 -7.23 -15.13
N SER A 159 -6.73 -6.70 -15.39
CA SER A 159 -7.05 -5.29 -15.15
C SER A 159 -8.03 -5.16 -13.99
N PHE A 160 -7.61 -4.45 -12.95
CA PHE A 160 -8.39 -4.25 -11.73
C PHE A 160 -9.00 -2.84 -11.71
N SER A 161 -10.26 -2.76 -11.33
CA SER A 161 -10.96 -1.50 -11.09
C SER A 161 -11.82 -1.59 -9.83
N LEU A 162 -12.03 -0.45 -9.19
CA LEU A 162 -12.83 -0.32 -7.99
C LEU A 162 -13.86 0.79 -8.20
N ALA A 163 -15.06 0.60 -7.69
CA ALA A 163 -16.16 1.55 -7.74
C ALA A 163 -17.05 1.45 -6.50
N GLY A 164 -17.97 2.41 -6.38
CA GLY A 164 -18.97 2.46 -5.30
C GLY A 164 -18.45 3.00 -3.96
N ARG A 165 -17.14 2.94 -3.73
CA ARG A 165 -16.50 3.46 -2.51
C ARG A 165 -15.20 4.19 -2.79
N GLY A 166 -14.99 5.32 -2.12
CA GLY A 166 -13.78 6.14 -2.22
C GLY A 166 -12.84 6.01 -1.01
N ASP A 167 -13.21 5.20 -0.02
CA ASP A 167 -12.51 5.00 1.25
C ASP A 167 -11.93 3.56 1.36
N VAL A 168 -11.83 2.86 0.24
CA VAL A 168 -11.28 1.50 0.14
C VAL A 168 -10.29 1.44 -1.02
N ALA A 169 -9.18 0.76 -0.80
CA ALA A 169 -8.17 0.49 -1.81
C ALA A 169 -7.91 -1.02 -1.92
N LEU A 170 -7.70 -1.48 -3.16
CA LEU A 170 -7.11 -2.78 -3.43
C LEU A 170 -5.66 -2.59 -3.87
N ASP A 171 -4.72 -3.07 -3.08
CA ASP A 171 -3.32 -3.12 -3.48
C ASP A 171 -3.02 -4.47 -4.14
N VAL A 172 -2.37 -4.40 -5.29
CA VAL A 172 -1.87 -5.54 -6.05
C VAL A 172 -0.36 -5.38 -6.13
N LYS A 173 0.36 -6.25 -5.43
CA LYS A 173 1.82 -6.32 -5.52
C LYS A 173 2.18 -7.36 -6.57
N PHE A 174 2.84 -6.92 -7.63
CA PHE A 174 3.25 -7.76 -8.75
C PHE A 174 4.75 -7.59 -8.97
N GLU A 175 5.53 -8.64 -8.76
CA GLU A 175 6.99 -8.55 -8.71
C GLU A 175 7.63 -9.53 -9.69
N ASP A 176 8.72 -9.08 -10.33
CA ASP A 176 9.58 -9.96 -11.11
C ASP A 176 10.34 -10.92 -10.19
N GLU A 177 10.26 -12.23 -10.50
CA GLU A 177 11.21 -13.18 -9.96
C GLU A 177 12.35 -13.37 -10.98
N ASN A 178 13.52 -12.78 -10.68
CA ASN A 178 14.77 -12.93 -11.44
C ASN A 178 14.87 -12.17 -12.79
N PHE A 179 14.16 -11.05 -12.97
CA PHE A 179 14.41 -10.04 -14.03
C PHE A 179 14.44 -10.59 -15.48
N ASN A 180 13.48 -11.43 -15.85
CA ASN A 180 13.39 -12.05 -17.18
C ASN A 180 12.55 -11.26 -18.22
N GLY A 181 11.92 -10.15 -17.80
CA GLY A 181 11.05 -9.33 -18.63
C GLY A 181 9.70 -9.99 -18.95
N GLN A 182 9.24 -10.92 -18.10
CA GLN A 182 7.95 -11.60 -18.25
C GLN A 182 6.82 -10.91 -17.45
N CYS A 183 7.14 -10.09 -16.44
CA CYS A 183 6.16 -9.40 -15.61
C CYS A 183 5.99 -7.94 -16.08
N GLY A 184 5.16 -7.74 -17.09
CA GLY A 184 4.86 -6.41 -17.60
C GLY A 184 4.09 -5.56 -16.57
N ASN A 185 4.50 -4.30 -16.44
CA ASN A 185 4.02 -3.37 -15.41
C ASN A 185 4.19 -3.94 -13.98
N ALA A 186 5.35 -4.54 -13.67
CA ALA A 186 5.69 -4.93 -12.31
C ALA A 186 5.77 -3.70 -11.37
N GLY A 187 5.40 -3.91 -10.11
CA GLY A 187 5.37 -2.91 -9.05
C GLY A 187 4.22 -3.13 -8.07
N LEU A 188 4.11 -2.19 -7.14
CA LEU A 188 2.94 -2.04 -6.30
C LEU A 188 1.90 -1.18 -7.03
N HIS A 189 0.71 -1.73 -7.22
CA HIS A 189 -0.41 -1.02 -7.82
C HIS A 189 -1.52 -0.86 -6.80
N THR A 190 -1.88 0.38 -6.51
CA THR A 190 -3.04 0.68 -5.66
C THR A 190 -4.21 1.11 -6.51
N ILE A 191 -5.27 0.32 -6.46
CA ILE A 191 -6.53 0.53 -7.18
C ILE A 191 -7.52 1.23 -6.25
N THR A 192 -8.07 2.33 -6.71
CA THR A 192 -9.07 3.16 -6.02
C THR A 192 -10.25 3.43 -6.96
N SER A 193 -11.27 4.17 -6.49
CA SER A 193 -12.41 4.56 -7.33
C SER A 193 -12.05 5.45 -8.52
N THR A 194 -10.89 6.09 -8.47
CA THR A 194 -10.39 7.02 -9.51
C THR A 194 -9.19 6.48 -10.27
N ARG A 195 -8.59 5.37 -9.82
CA ARG A 195 -7.40 4.76 -10.41
C ARG A 195 -7.57 3.26 -10.58
N SER A 196 -7.54 2.80 -11.83
CA SER A 196 -7.39 1.40 -12.18
C SER A 196 -5.93 1.04 -12.45
N ALA A 197 -5.61 -0.25 -12.42
CA ALA A 197 -4.29 -0.75 -12.79
C ALA A 197 -4.40 -2.09 -13.52
N SER A 198 -3.44 -2.35 -14.40
CA SER A 198 -3.34 -3.60 -15.14
C SER A 198 -1.96 -4.19 -14.96
N ILE A 199 -1.89 -5.49 -14.75
CA ILE A 199 -0.64 -6.25 -14.74
C ILE A 199 -0.64 -7.19 -15.94
N ILE A 200 0.54 -7.44 -16.49
CA ILE A 200 0.72 -8.24 -17.70
C ILE A 200 1.64 -9.39 -17.36
N MET A 201 1.17 -10.60 -17.59
CA MET A 201 1.96 -11.81 -17.43
C MET A 201 2.27 -12.33 -18.83
N ASN A 202 3.50 -12.12 -19.29
CA ASN A 202 3.97 -12.61 -20.57
C ASN A 202 4.48 -14.05 -20.37
N MET A 203 3.94 -14.99 -21.16
CA MET A 203 4.16 -16.43 -21.03
C MET A 203 5.19 -16.95 -22.04
N ASP A 204 6.05 -16.09 -22.58
CA ASP A 204 6.92 -16.37 -23.72
C ASP A 204 8.19 -17.21 -23.42
N ASP A 205 8.02 -18.31 -22.69
CA ASP A 205 8.99 -19.42 -22.59
C ASP A 205 10.32 -19.10 -21.90
N ARG A 206 10.38 -18.01 -21.12
CA ARG A 206 11.62 -17.64 -20.43
C ARG A 206 11.61 -18.19 -19.02
N ARG A 207 12.81 -18.49 -18.53
CA ARG A 207 12.98 -19.01 -17.17
C ARG A 207 12.57 -17.96 -16.13
N GLY A 208 11.76 -18.37 -15.17
CA GLY A 208 11.32 -17.59 -14.02
C GLY A 208 9.80 -17.40 -14.02
N GLY A 209 9.34 -16.37 -13.33
CA GLY A 209 7.91 -16.11 -13.21
C GLY A 209 7.64 -14.80 -12.48
N CYS A 210 6.37 -14.58 -12.19
CA CYS A 210 5.90 -13.38 -11.52
C CYS A 210 5.34 -13.73 -10.15
N LEU A 211 5.53 -12.86 -9.18
CA LEU A 211 5.00 -13.02 -7.84
C LEU A 211 3.82 -12.08 -7.66
N GLN A 212 2.71 -12.59 -7.15
CA GLN A 212 1.48 -11.83 -6.95
C GLN A 212 0.98 -11.94 -5.50
N SER A 213 0.57 -10.82 -4.93
CA SER A 213 -0.18 -10.78 -3.68
C SER A 213 -1.16 -9.62 -3.67
N PHE A 214 -2.22 -9.74 -2.87
CA PHE A 214 -3.27 -8.75 -2.74
C PHE A 214 -3.40 -8.26 -1.32
N ARG A 215 -3.82 -7.01 -1.15
CA ARG A 215 -4.26 -6.46 0.13
C ARG A 215 -5.48 -5.58 -0.11
N LEU A 216 -6.60 -5.93 0.49
CA LEU A 216 -7.77 -5.06 0.55
C LEU A 216 -7.72 -4.27 1.85
N ARG A 217 -7.88 -2.95 1.80
CA ARG A 217 -7.81 -2.10 2.99
C ARG A 217 -8.79 -0.94 2.92
N LYS A 218 -9.21 -0.44 4.08
CA LYS A 218 -9.85 0.87 4.19
C LYS A 218 -8.75 1.93 4.19
N MET A 219 -8.99 3.01 3.47
CA MET A 219 -8.17 4.22 3.51
C MET A 219 -8.71 5.04 4.68
N VAL A 220 -8.02 4.99 5.82
CA VAL A 220 -8.49 5.59 7.07
C VAL A 220 -7.62 6.79 7.40
N CYS A 221 -8.25 7.93 7.66
CA CYS A 221 -7.53 9.09 8.18
C CYS A 221 -7.26 8.92 9.69
N GLY A 222 -6.10 9.36 10.18
CA GLY A 222 -5.74 9.48 11.59
C GLY A 222 -4.85 8.35 12.13
N ASP A 223 -4.27 7.51 11.28
CA ASP A 223 -3.33 6.46 11.70
C ASP A 223 -1.84 6.89 11.60
N ASN A 224 -1.59 8.14 11.17
CA ASN A 224 -0.27 8.73 10.95
C ASN A 224 0.59 8.03 9.88
N VAL A 225 -0.02 7.27 8.97
CA VAL A 225 0.66 6.66 7.83
C VAL A 225 -0.01 7.15 6.55
N CYS A 226 0.74 7.79 5.66
CA CYS A 226 0.21 8.15 4.34
C CYS A 226 0.43 7.01 3.34
N GLU A 227 -0.55 6.12 3.19
CA GLU A 227 -0.53 5.11 2.14
C GLU A 227 -1.05 5.66 0.80
N PHE A 228 -0.60 5.10 -0.32
CA PHE A 228 -1.02 5.58 -1.64
C PHE A 228 -2.55 5.56 -1.79
N GLY A 229 -3.16 6.62 -2.33
CA GLY A 229 -4.60 6.71 -2.55
C GLY A 229 -5.38 7.36 -1.40
N GLU A 230 -4.75 7.55 -0.25
CA GLU A 230 -5.31 8.39 0.81
C GLU A 230 -5.24 9.87 0.43
N SER A 231 -6.25 10.62 0.88
CA SER A 231 -6.35 12.08 0.66
C SER A 231 -6.47 12.84 1.99
N CYS A 232 -6.06 12.19 3.08
CA CYS A 232 -6.10 12.75 4.42
C CYS A 232 -4.95 13.72 4.65
N GLU A 233 -5.27 15.01 4.78
CA GLU A 233 -4.29 16.04 5.11
C GLU A 233 -3.59 15.76 6.46
N ALA A 234 -4.30 15.14 7.42
CA ALA A 234 -3.76 14.83 8.74
C ALA A 234 -2.65 13.76 8.75
N ASP A 235 -2.70 12.76 7.86
CA ASP A 235 -1.66 11.71 7.78
C ASP A 235 -0.66 11.95 6.66
N CYS A 236 -1.09 12.61 5.57
CA CYS A 236 -0.27 12.85 4.37
C CYS A 236 0.46 14.20 4.32
N VAL A 237 0.18 15.12 5.25
CA VAL A 237 0.95 16.35 5.43
C VAL A 237 1.46 16.35 6.87
N ARG A 238 2.64 15.79 7.10
CA ARG A 238 3.19 15.62 8.45
C ARG A 238 4.55 16.29 8.59
N CYS A 239 4.52 17.62 8.57
CA CYS A 239 5.76 18.37 8.65
C CYS A 239 6.51 18.14 9.98
N GLY A 240 7.84 18.06 9.92
CA GLY A 240 8.76 17.99 11.05
C GLY A 240 9.41 16.62 11.29
N ASP A 241 9.30 15.67 10.36
CA ASP A 241 10.02 14.38 10.43
C ASP A 241 11.34 14.35 9.64
N GLY A 242 11.64 15.43 8.90
CA GLY A 242 12.87 15.62 8.13
C GLY A 242 12.92 14.86 6.82
N ILE A 243 11.83 14.26 6.34
CA ILE A 243 11.79 13.48 5.10
C ILE A 243 10.64 13.95 4.20
N CYS A 244 10.96 14.66 3.12
CA CYS A 244 9.96 15.02 2.10
C CYS A 244 9.33 13.79 1.41
N ASN A 245 8.10 13.42 1.77
CA ASN A 245 7.42 12.26 1.20
C ASN A 245 5.89 12.45 1.05
N GLY A 246 5.20 11.51 0.42
CA GLY A 246 3.73 11.56 0.30
C GLY A 246 3.19 12.77 -0.47
N THR A 247 2.37 13.60 0.18
CA THR A 247 1.83 14.86 -0.38
C THR A 247 2.57 16.11 0.10
N GLU A 248 3.70 15.91 0.78
CA GLU A 248 4.55 17.00 1.21
C GLU A 248 5.22 17.64 0.00
N THR A 249 5.24 18.96 0.02
CA THR A 249 5.86 19.81 -0.98
C THR A 249 6.59 20.92 -0.26
N GLU A 250 7.47 21.64 -0.94
CA GLU A 250 8.12 22.83 -0.38
C GLU A 250 7.10 23.86 0.14
N SER A 251 5.91 23.95 -0.46
CA SER A 251 4.87 24.88 -0.03
C SER A 251 4.04 24.39 1.15
N THR A 252 3.94 23.07 1.36
CA THR A 252 3.15 22.48 2.45
C THR A 252 4.00 22.10 3.67
N CYS A 253 5.23 21.61 3.46
CA CYS A 253 6.19 21.24 4.51
C CYS A 253 7.62 21.71 4.17
N PRO A 254 7.89 23.03 4.18
CA PRO A 254 9.22 23.57 3.86
C PRO A 254 10.32 23.07 4.80
N GLY A 255 10.00 22.68 6.04
CA GLY A 255 11.00 22.14 6.98
C GLY A 255 11.60 20.81 6.56
N ASP A 256 10.85 19.99 5.83
CA ASP A 256 11.25 18.62 5.43
C ASP A 256 11.53 18.51 3.93
N CYS A 257 10.86 19.36 3.14
CA CYS A 257 10.97 19.44 1.67
C CYS A 257 11.82 20.59 1.16
N ALA A 258 12.40 21.42 2.03
CA ALA A 258 13.42 22.35 1.58
C ALA A 258 14.57 21.56 0.93
N PRO A 259 15.01 21.93 -0.28
CA PRO A 259 16.23 21.36 -0.83
C PRO A 259 17.34 21.52 0.22
N PRO A 260 18.18 20.49 0.44
CA PRO A 260 19.33 20.66 1.33
C PRO A 260 20.10 21.89 0.84
N PRO A 261 20.59 22.76 1.74
CA PRO A 261 21.39 23.90 1.33
C PRO A 261 22.52 23.36 0.47
N THR A 262 22.48 23.68 -0.82
CA THR A 262 23.49 23.26 -1.78
C THR A 262 24.70 24.15 -1.52
N GLY A 263 25.49 23.78 -0.52
CA GLY A 263 26.61 24.55 0.02
C GLY A 263 26.97 23.96 1.37
N THR A 264 28.19 23.47 1.53
CA THR A 264 28.65 22.91 2.81
C THR A 264 29.03 24.07 3.72
N CYS A 265 28.05 24.61 4.46
CA CYS A 265 28.38 25.67 5.39
C CYS A 265 29.39 25.17 6.44
N GLY A 266 30.39 25.98 6.77
CA GLY A 266 31.43 25.72 7.78
C GLY A 266 32.84 25.55 7.23
N ASP A 267 33.08 25.74 5.93
CA ASP A 267 34.41 25.74 5.33
C ASP A 267 35.05 27.14 5.23
N THR A 268 34.37 28.17 5.73
CA THR A 268 34.79 29.58 5.80
C THR A 268 34.96 30.28 4.46
N LEU A 269 34.52 29.66 3.35
CA LEU A 269 34.51 30.24 2.02
C LEU A 269 33.06 30.48 1.58
N CYS A 270 32.83 31.53 0.80
CA CYS A 270 31.50 31.83 0.25
C CYS A 270 31.52 31.51 -1.25
N GLU A 271 31.27 30.25 -1.61
CA GLU A 271 31.34 29.73 -2.98
C GLU A 271 29.95 29.43 -3.54
N PHE A 272 29.68 29.75 -4.82
CA PHE A 272 28.40 29.41 -5.44
C PHE A 272 28.12 27.90 -5.32
N PRO A 273 26.98 27.48 -4.71
CA PRO A 273 25.71 28.20 -4.58
C PRO A 273 25.44 28.95 -3.26
N GLU A 274 26.43 29.15 -2.40
CA GLU A 274 26.30 29.80 -1.10
C GLU A 274 26.05 31.31 -1.21
N ASP A 275 25.25 31.81 -0.29
CA ASP A 275 24.89 33.21 -0.16
C ASP A 275 24.65 33.58 1.31
N PRO A 276 24.55 34.87 1.67
CA PRO A 276 24.37 35.31 3.05
C PRO A 276 23.11 34.78 3.76
N PHE A 277 22.12 34.26 3.02
CA PHE A 277 20.92 33.61 3.57
C PHE A 277 21.08 32.09 3.69
N SER A 278 21.84 31.44 2.80
CA SER A 278 22.05 29.98 2.81
C SER A 278 23.22 29.54 3.70
N CYS A 279 24.33 30.28 3.75
CA CYS A 279 25.49 30.01 4.60
C CYS A 279 26.04 31.29 5.28
N PRO A 280 25.30 31.85 6.25
CA PRO A 280 25.66 33.11 6.91
C PRO A 280 26.96 33.04 7.70
N MET A 281 27.48 31.86 8.04
CA MET A 281 28.74 31.66 8.77
C MET A 281 29.98 31.74 7.87
N ASP A 282 29.84 31.40 6.59
CA ASP A 282 30.95 31.41 5.63
C ASP A 282 30.92 32.66 4.74
N CYS A 283 29.72 33.18 4.50
CA CYS A 283 29.47 34.46 3.83
C CYS A 283 29.41 35.65 4.82
N VAL A 284 30.11 35.58 5.96
CA VAL A 284 30.24 36.72 6.89
C VAL A 284 31.25 37.72 6.31
N PRO A 285 30.93 39.03 6.21
CA PRO A 285 31.81 40.06 5.62
C PRO A 285 33.03 40.45 6.50
N THR A 286 33.65 39.52 7.23
CA THR A 286 34.55 39.87 8.36
C THR A 286 36.02 39.45 8.27
N THR A 287 36.55 38.88 7.19
CA THR A 287 38.00 38.58 7.16
C THR A 287 38.67 38.74 5.79
N GLY A 288 39.23 39.93 5.56
CA GLY A 288 40.48 40.11 4.79
C GLY A 288 40.38 40.49 3.31
N TYR A 289 39.24 40.27 2.65
CA TYR A 289 39.02 40.61 1.23
C TYR A 289 37.85 41.59 1.01
N CYS A 290 37.27 42.16 2.07
CA CYS A 290 36.42 43.36 1.96
C CYS A 290 36.94 44.40 2.97
N GLY A 291 36.80 45.69 2.66
CA GLY A 291 37.10 46.82 3.53
C GLY A 291 38.36 47.61 3.19
N ASP A 292 39.00 47.36 2.04
CA ASP A 292 40.12 48.16 1.54
C ASP A 292 39.68 49.26 0.55
N ASN A 293 38.38 49.34 0.24
CA ASN A 293 37.74 50.22 -0.74
C ASN A 293 38.19 50.00 -2.20
N ILE A 294 38.67 48.80 -2.54
CA ILE A 294 39.08 48.43 -3.90
C ILE A 294 38.33 47.17 -4.34
N CYS A 295 37.42 47.31 -5.30
CA CYS A 295 36.73 46.16 -5.88
C CYS A 295 37.65 45.33 -6.82
N ASP A 296 38.39 44.35 -6.29
CA ASP A 296 39.24 43.42 -7.07
C ASP A 296 38.77 41.95 -6.93
N PHE A 297 39.17 41.04 -7.82
CA PHE A 297 38.73 39.64 -7.75
C PHE A 297 39.18 38.98 -6.43
N PRO A 298 38.27 38.39 -5.61
CA PRO A 298 36.93 37.88 -5.93
C PRO A 298 35.73 38.75 -5.45
N GLU A 299 35.92 40.05 -5.27
CA GLU A 299 34.90 40.98 -4.79
C GLU A 299 33.83 41.32 -5.84
N SER A 300 32.62 41.55 -5.37
CA SER A 300 31.43 41.89 -6.15
C SER A 300 30.47 42.73 -5.30
N GLN A 301 29.48 43.35 -5.96
CA GLN A 301 28.39 44.05 -5.27
C GLN A 301 27.60 43.18 -4.28
N PHE A 302 27.69 41.85 -4.37
CA PHE A 302 26.93 40.92 -3.53
C PHE A 302 27.70 40.46 -2.28
N ASN A 303 29.01 40.28 -2.38
CA ASN A 303 29.86 39.82 -1.27
C ASN A 303 30.65 40.96 -0.59
N CYS A 304 31.04 42.02 -1.30
CA CYS A 304 31.69 43.21 -0.75
C CYS A 304 30.97 44.51 -1.19
N PRO A 305 29.72 44.75 -0.76
CA PRO A 305 28.95 45.92 -1.19
C PRO A 305 29.53 47.26 -0.72
N VAL A 306 30.39 47.27 0.30
CA VAL A 306 31.07 48.49 0.75
C VAL A 306 32.17 48.90 -0.24
N ASP A 307 32.94 47.94 -0.75
CA ASP A 307 34.04 48.19 -1.69
C ASP A 307 33.55 48.27 -3.15
N CYS A 308 32.58 47.43 -3.53
CA CYS A 308 32.03 47.34 -4.89
C CYS A 308 30.70 48.07 -5.09
N GLY A 309 30.14 48.68 -4.05
CA GLY A 309 28.73 49.08 -4.05
C GLY A 309 28.43 50.54 -3.72
N LEU A 310 29.37 51.50 -3.92
CA LEU A 310 29.11 52.92 -4.28
C LEU A 310 30.35 53.83 -4.05
N VAL A 311 31.21 54.08 -5.07
CA VAL A 311 31.94 55.36 -5.20
C VAL A 311 32.21 55.69 -6.68
N THR A 312 31.81 56.91 -7.07
CA THR A 312 32.18 57.64 -8.29
C THR A 312 33.66 57.50 -8.67
N CYS A 313 33.93 56.94 -9.86
CA CYS A 313 35.28 56.87 -10.45
C CYS A 313 35.89 58.28 -10.58
N LEU A 314 36.91 58.58 -9.77
CA LEU A 314 37.67 59.84 -9.85
C LEU A 314 39.10 59.66 -10.42
N LEU A 315 39.47 58.50 -10.99
CA LEU A 315 40.78 58.27 -11.62
C LEU A 315 40.69 57.33 -12.87
N PRO A 316 41.69 57.34 -13.79
CA PRO A 316 41.48 57.18 -15.23
C PRO A 316 41.11 55.75 -15.70
N PRO A 317 40.49 55.63 -16.88
CA PRO A 317 39.71 54.46 -17.27
C PRO A 317 40.59 53.41 -17.96
N THR A 318 41.30 52.57 -17.19
CA THR A 318 41.92 51.37 -17.76
C THR A 318 41.76 50.11 -16.91
N SER A 319 40.99 50.16 -15.82
CA SER A 319 40.78 49.00 -14.95
C SER A 319 39.46 49.10 -14.20
N CYS A 320 38.35 49.20 -14.95
CA CYS A 320 37.05 48.74 -14.50
C CYS A 320 36.57 47.71 -15.54
N PRO A 321 36.41 46.42 -15.20
CA PRO A 321 35.57 45.52 -15.96
C PRO A 321 34.09 45.89 -15.84
#